data_AF-A0A101V654-F1
#
_entry.id   AF-A0A101V654-F1
#
_cell.length_a   1.000
_cell.length_b   1.000
_cell.length_c   1.000
_cell.angle_alpha   90.00
_cell.angle_beta   90.00
_cell.angle_gamma   90.00
#
_symmetry.space_group_name_H-M   'P 1'
#
loop_
_entity.id
_entity.type
_entity.pdbx_description
1 polymer ?
#
loop_
_entity_poly.entity_id
_entity_poly.type
_entity_poly.pdbx_seq_one_letter_code
_entity_poly.pdbx_strand_id
1 'polypeptide(L)'
;MDKTWYIYSTKSGEDYPVEIGFRKFNSEDISYDYDLISGLCMNSCKNYGKAGGCPPKAPKYECIKKDYPFSVLIYAKLLSKFKSIKVRKSNSYYIHYRSQDVILSNLLTKLGYQIKVAFGSNIVFLNNGYCMGCGNKKCNYKIGNESCKNPEKRTYSLEATGINVTTTVKELFEIDLQWYNNKNCHEIEYMCKVIGIFCEDRPTQNDILNSMICNLNKLPSTKFHINSHDFDVRLDGLLNSKK
;
A
#
# COMPACT_ATOMS: atom_id res chain seq x y z
N MET A 1 10.55 15.47 -2.04
CA MET A 1 10.02 14.15 -1.64
C MET A 1 9.66 14.26 -0.20
N ASP A 2 8.38 14.13 0.10
CA ASP A 2 7.94 14.30 1.47
C ASP A 2 7.99 12.94 2.14
N LYS A 3 8.74 12.88 3.24
CA LYS A 3 8.93 11.69 4.06
C LYS A 3 8.54 12.06 5.49
N THR A 4 7.84 11.15 6.15
CA THR A 4 7.50 11.28 7.57
C THR A 4 7.51 9.90 8.23
N TRP A 5 7.65 9.89 9.55
CA TRP A 5 7.30 8.71 10.33
C TRP A 5 5.80 8.70 10.61
N TYR A 6 5.26 7.49 10.76
CA TYR A 6 3.91 7.21 11.23
C TYR A 6 3.98 6.11 12.29
N ILE A 7 3.31 6.30 13.42
CA ILE A 7 3.21 5.26 14.46
C ILE A 7 1.92 4.47 14.21
N TYR A 8 2.07 3.26 13.70
CA TYR A 8 0.95 2.34 13.55
C TYR A 8 0.65 1.66 14.88
N SER A 9 -0.48 2.02 15.51
CA SER A 9 -0.98 1.36 16.72
C SER A 9 -1.95 0.24 16.35
N THR A 10 -1.63 -0.97 16.80
CA THR A 10 -2.51 -2.14 16.68
C THR A 10 -3.66 -2.07 17.69
N LYS A 11 -4.73 -2.85 17.45
CA LYS A 11 -5.82 -2.99 18.42
C LYS A 11 -5.38 -3.58 19.77
N SER A 12 -4.26 -4.32 19.79
CA SER A 12 -3.68 -4.89 21.01
C SER A 12 -2.72 -3.94 21.73
N GLY A 13 -2.56 -2.70 21.25
CA GLY A 13 -1.72 -1.68 21.89
C GLY A 13 -0.24 -1.71 21.50
N GLU A 14 0.17 -2.60 20.58
CA GLU A 14 1.53 -2.59 20.02
C GLU A 14 1.69 -1.46 19.01
N ASP A 15 2.81 -0.75 19.09
CA ASP A 15 3.15 0.37 18.21
C ASP A 15 4.34 0.04 17.30
N TYR A 16 4.23 0.41 16.03
CA TYR A 16 5.26 0.19 15.02
C TYR A 16 5.59 1.50 14.31
N PRO A 17 6.87 1.95 14.31
CA PRO A 17 7.26 3.08 13.48
C PRO A 17 7.34 2.62 12.02
N VAL A 18 6.58 3.29 11.16
CA VAL A 18 6.50 3.06 9.72
C VAL A 18 6.97 4.32 9.02
N GLU A 19 7.94 4.21 8.14
CA GLU A 19 8.33 5.31 7.26
C GLU A 19 7.29 5.42 6.14
N ILE A 20 6.73 6.62 5.96
CA ILE A 20 5.80 6.94 4.89
C ILE A 20 6.48 7.97 3.99
N GLY A 21 6.55 7.67 2.70
CA GLY A 21 6.98 8.65 1.71
C GLY A 21 5.94 8.81 0.61
N PHE A 22 5.80 10.03 0.14
CA PHE A 22 4.82 10.37 -0.89
C PHE A 22 5.35 11.49 -1.77
N ARG A 23 4.99 11.42 -3.06
CA ARG A 23 5.42 12.41 -4.05
C ARG A 23 4.42 12.45 -5.20
N LYS A 24 4.29 13.63 -5.79
CA LYS A 24 3.53 13.84 -7.03
C LYS A 24 4.36 13.45 -8.26
N PHE A 25 3.70 12.86 -9.25
CA PHE A 25 4.27 12.47 -10.55
C PHE A 25 3.28 12.78 -11.67
N ASN A 26 3.76 12.86 -12.91
CA ASN A 26 2.85 12.67 -14.04
C ASN A 26 2.61 11.15 -14.17
N SER A 27 1.41 10.75 -14.55
CA SER A 27 1.09 9.33 -14.75
C SER A 27 1.94 8.69 -15.87
N GLU A 28 2.44 9.50 -16.81
CA GLU A 28 3.40 9.04 -17.84
C GLU A 28 4.77 8.62 -17.27
N ASP A 29 5.12 9.06 -16.06
CA ASP A 29 6.42 8.72 -15.43
C ASP A 29 6.41 7.31 -14.79
N ILE A 30 5.26 6.63 -14.76
CA ILE A 30 5.10 5.31 -14.11
C ILE A 30 5.41 4.19 -15.09
N SER A 31 6.31 3.28 -14.70
CA SER A 31 6.67 2.10 -15.50
C SER A 31 5.53 1.07 -15.52
N TYR A 32 5.11 0.65 -16.71
CA TYR A 32 4.05 -0.35 -16.88
C TYR A 32 4.30 -1.25 -18.10
N ASP A 33 3.90 -2.50 -17.96
CA ASP A 33 3.83 -3.49 -19.04
C ASP A 33 2.71 -4.47 -18.68
N TYR A 34 1.54 -4.29 -19.31
CA TYR A 34 0.35 -5.05 -18.93
C TYR A 34 0.52 -6.54 -19.18
N ASP A 35 1.15 -6.93 -20.28
CA ASP A 35 1.26 -8.33 -20.67
C ASP A 35 2.28 -9.05 -19.80
N LEU A 36 3.44 -8.44 -19.56
CA LEU A 36 4.45 -8.96 -18.64
C LEU A 36 3.87 -9.14 -17.23
N ILE A 37 3.29 -8.08 -16.66
CA ILE A 37 2.82 -8.09 -15.26
C ILE A 37 1.60 -9.00 -15.10
N SER A 38 0.67 -9.02 -16.04
CA SER A 38 -0.46 -9.95 -16.02
C SER A 38 -0.01 -11.40 -16.18
N GLY A 39 1.00 -11.67 -17.02
CA GLY A 39 1.62 -12.99 -17.15
C GLY A 39 2.26 -13.48 -15.86
N LEU A 40 3.00 -12.60 -15.16
CA LEU A 40 3.52 -12.91 -13.82
C LEU A 40 2.41 -13.22 -12.82
N CYS A 41 1.32 -12.44 -12.81
CA CYS A 41 0.16 -12.69 -11.96
C CYS A 41 -0.49 -14.05 -12.25
N MET A 42 -0.64 -14.39 -13.53
CA MET A 42 -1.22 -15.66 -13.98
C MET A 42 -0.42 -16.86 -13.48
N ASN A 43 0.92 -16.77 -13.53
CA ASN A 43 1.81 -17.87 -13.20
C ASN A 43 2.08 -18.02 -11.69
N SER A 44 1.94 -16.94 -10.91
CA SER A 44 2.39 -16.92 -9.50
C SER A 44 1.28 -16.66 -8.47
N CYS A 45 0.09 -16.21 -8.88
CA CYS A 45 -0.95 -15.75 -7.96
C CYS A 45 -2.25 -16.53 -8.10
N LYS A 46 -2.64 -17.23 -7.03
CA LYS A 46 -3.92 -17.97 -6.93
C LYS A 46 -5.19 -17.11 -7.09
N ASN A 47 -5.06 -15.78 -7.09
CA ASN A 47 -6.17 -14.86 -7.25
C ASN A 47 -6.43 -14.47 -8.72
N TYR A 48 -5.49 -14.74 -9.63
CA TYR A 48 -5.63 -14.44 -11.05
C TYR A 48 -6.91 -15.09 -11.61
N GLY A 49 -7.68 -14.34 -12.41
CA GLY A 49 -8.96 -14.76 -12.96
C GLY A 49 -10.12 -14.88 -11.94
N LYS A 50 -9.83 -15.06 -10.65
CA LYS A 50 -10.81 -15.42 -9.61
C LYS A 50 -11.26 -14.25 -8.75
N ALA A 51 -10.35 -13.32 -8.41
CA ALA A 51 -10.68 -12.20 -7.53
C ALA A 51 -11.10 -10.95 -8.33
N GLY A 52 -12.06 -10.19 -7.80
CA GLY A 52 -12.53 -8.96 -8.46
C GLY A 52 -11.49 -7.84 -8.56
N GLY A 53 -10.46 -7.83 -7.71
CA GLY A 53 -9.40 -6.82 -7.75
C GLY A 53 -8.18 -7.21 -8.59
N CYS A 54 -8.26 -8.30 -9.37
CA CYS A 54 -7.13 -8.90 -10.07
C CYS A 54 -7.38 -8.96 -11.59
N PRO A 55 -6.34 -9.13 -12.42
CA PRO A 55 -6.50 -9.37 -13.84
C PRO A 55 -7.33 -10.64 -14.11
N PRO A 56 -8.07 -10.70 -15.23
CA PRO A 56 -8.26 -9.65 -16.24
C PRO A 56 -9.38 -8.65 -15.89
N LYS A 57 -9.89 -8.66 -14.65
CA LYS A 57 -11.05 -7.84 -14.24
C LYS A 57 -10.67 -6.41 -13.83
N ALA A 58 -9.38 -6.11 -13.77
CA ALA A 58 -8.86 -4.78 -13.49
C ALA A 58 -8.70 -3.99 -14.78
N PRO A 59 -8.92 -2.67 -14.78
CA PRO A 59 -8.66 -1.82 -15.94
C PRO A 59 -7.16 -1.79 -16.26
N LYS A 60 -6.81 -1.64 -17.54
CA LYS A 60 -5.43 -1.43 -17.96
C LYS A 60 -4.95 -0.04 -17.52
N TYR A 61 -3.70 0.05 -17.07
CA TYR A 61 -3.10 1.31 -16.65
C TYR A 61 -3.07 2.35 -17.76
N GLU A 62 -2.89 1.90 -19.01
CA GLU A 62 -2.91 2.78 -20.17
C GLU A 62 -4.25 3.54 -20.33
N CYS A 63 -5.38 2.95 -19.91
CA CYS A 63 -6.66 3.64 -19.87
C CYS A 63 -6.69 4.64 -18.72
N ILE A 64 -6.22 4.24 -17.53
CA ILE A 64 -6.21 5.09 -16.34
C ILE A 64 -5.37 6.35 -16.57
N LYS A 65 -4.16 6.24 -17.13
CA LYS A 65 -3.28 7.41 -17.31
C LYS A 65 -3.80 8.43 -18.32
N LYS A 66 -4.65 8.01 -19.27
CA LYS A 66 -5.30 8.91 -20.25
C LYS A 66 -6.32 9.82 -19.58
N ASP A 67 -7.15 9.23 -18.71
CA ASP A 67 -8.21 9.97 -18.00
C ASP A 67 -7.64 10.72 -16.77
N TYR A 68 -6.58 10.18 -16.16
CA TYR A 68 -5.98 10.71 -14.94
C TYR A 68 -4.47 10.95 -15.13
N PRO A 69 -4.06 12.05 -15.79
CA PRO A 69 -2.67 12.33 -16.16
C PRO A 69 -1.76 12.68 -14.98
N PHE A 70 -2.31 12.90 -13.78
CA PHE A 70 -1.55 13.22 -12.58
C PHE A 70 -1.70 12.14 -11.52
N SER A 71 -0.65 11.91 -10.74
CA SER A 71 -0.67 10.92 -9.67
C SER A 71 0.08 11.35 -8.41
N VAL A 72 -0.32 10.79 -7.27
CA VAL A 72 0.44 10.78 -6.03
C VAL A 72 0.72 9.32 -5.70
N LEU A 73 2.00 8.94 -5.72
CA LEU A 73 2.42 7.63 -5.25
C LEU A 73 2.82 7.73 -3.78
N ILE A 74 2.38 6.75 -3.00
CA ILE A 74 2.57 6.70 -1.56
C ILE A 74 3.15 5.34 -1.21
N TYR A 75 4.33 5.31 -0.60
CA TYR A 75 4.90 4.10 -0.07
C TYR A 75 4.84 4.07 1.47
N ALA A 76 4.77 2.87 2.01
CA ALA A 76 4.98 2.60 3.43
C ALA A 76 6.06 1.53 3.59
N LYS A 77 7.07 1.83 4.40
CA LYS A 77 8.24 1.00 4.65
C LYS A 77 8.34 0.69 6.14
N LEU A 78 8.36 -0.60 6.47
CA LEU A 78 8.55 -1.09 7.84
C LEU A 78 9.86 -1.86 7.94
N LEU A 79 10.80 -1.35 8.73
CA LEU A 79 12.11 -2.00 8.93
C LEU A 79 11.94 -3.28 9.76
N SER A 80 12.64 -4.35 9.36
CA SER A 80 12.62 -5.65 10.03
C SER A 80 13.14 -5.59 11.47
N LYS A 81 14.01 -4.62 11.81
CA LYS A 81 14.47 -4.40 13.19
C LYS A 81 13.31 -4.08 14.16
N PHE A 82 12.19 -3.55 13.67
CA PHE A 82 11.03 -3.22 14.49
C PHE A 82 10.05 -4.37 14.70
N LYS A 83 10.30 -5.54 14.09
CA LYS A 83 9.52 -6.75 14.35
C LYS A 83 9.62 -7.15 15.83
N SER A 84 8.56 -7.75 16.35
CA SER A 84 8.58 -8.29 17.71
C SER A 84 9.65 -9.38 17.87
N ILE A 85 10.12 -9.58 19.10
CA ILE A 85 11.11 -10.64 19.42
C ILE A 85 10.61 -12.01 18.95
N LYS A 86 9.32 -12.30 19.13
CA LYS A 86 8.69 -13.55 18.70
C LYS A 86 8.83 -13.77 17.18
N VAL A 87 8.62 -12.73 16.38
CA VAL A 87 8.77 -12.82 14.92
C VAL A 87 10.24 -13.01 14.56
N ARG A 88 11.15 -12.21 15.13
CA ARG A 88 12.59 -12.31 14.82
C ARG A 88 13.19 -13.67 15.12
N LYS A 89 12.74 -14.33 16.20
CA LYS A 89 13.17 -15.69 16.58
C LYS A 89 12.52 -16.81 15.78
N SER A 90 11.53 -16.52 14.93
CA SER A 90 10.87 -17.55 14.12
C SER A 90 11.71 -17.91 12.89
N ASN A 91 11.81 -19.20 12.59
CA ASN A 91 12.40 -19.69 11.32
C ASN A 91 11.36 -19.78 10.18
N SER A 92 10.11 -19.35 10.42
CA SER A 92 9.06 -19.39 9.41
C SER A 92 9.06 -18.10 8.58
N TYR A 93 9.46 -18.20 7.30
CA TYR A 93 9.41 -17.05 6.38
C TYR A 93 8.01 -16.42 6.31
N TYR A 94 6.96 -17.24 6.41
CA TYR A 94 5.58 -16.77 6.36
C TYR A 94 5.24 -15.89 7.58
N ILE A 95 5.75 -16.22 8.77
CA ILE A 95 5.55 -15.40 9.97
C ILE A 95 6.22 -14.03 9.80
N HIS A 96 7.46 -14.00 9.26
CA HIS A 96 8.16 -12.73 8.97
C HIS A 96 7.39 -11.88 7.97
N TYR A 97 7.10 -12.45 6.79
CA TYR A 97 6.31 -11.80 5.74
C TYR A 97 4.99 -11.25 6.29
N ARG A 98 4.20 -12.12 6.94
CA ARG A 98 2.83 -11.78 7.34
C ARG A 98 2.79 -10.71 8.43
N SER A 99 3.79 -10.68 9.32
CA SER A 99 3.86 -9.69 10.39
C SER A 99 3.92 -8.25 9.87
N GLN A 100 4.70 -7.99 8.82
CA GLN A 100 4.81 -6.66 8.21
C GLN A 100 3.68 -6.43 7.20
N ASP A 101 3.34 -7.45 6.40
CA ASP A 101 2.31 -7.36 5.36
C ASP A 101 0.94 -6.94 5.93
N VAL A 102 0.54 -7.46 7.09
CA VAL A 102 -0.71 -7.07 7.75
C VAL A 102 -0.70 -5.59 8.13
N ILE A 103 0.42 -5.08 8.65
CA ILE A 103 0.54 -3.67 9.08
C ILE A 103 0.47 -2.76 7.86
N LEU A 104 1.35 -2.99 6.88
CA LEU A 104 1.49 -2.14 5.71
C LEU A 104 0.24 -2.17 4.81
N SER A 105 -0.33 -3.35 4.57
CA SER A 105 -1.54 -3.48 3.74
C SER A 105 -2.72 -2.75 4.37
N ASN A 106 -2.95 -2.95 5.68
CA ASN A 106 -4.05 -2.30 6.37
C ASN A 106 -3.87 -0.79 6.45
N LEU A 107 -2.64 -0.32 6.72
CA LEU A 107 -2.32 1.11 6.77
C LEU A 107 -2.63 1.78 5.44
N LEU A 108 -2.00 1.32 4.36
CA LEU A 108 -2.12 1.93 3.05
C LEU A 108 -3.54 1.81 2.47
N THR A 109 -4.23 0.68 2.68
CA THR A 109 -5.62 0.54 2.23
C THR A 109 -6.57 1.48 2.95
N LYS A 110 -6.42 1.63 4.28
CA LYS A 110 -7.25 2.60 5.02
C LYS A 110 -6.92 4.04 4.61
N LEU A 111 -5.64 4.35 4.37
CA LEU A 111 -5.22 5.65 3.85
C LEU A 111 -5.85 5.93 2.49
N GLY A 112 -5.76 5.00 1.54
CA GLY A 112 -6.38 5.18 0.22
C GLY A 112 -7.90 5.34 0.29
N TYR A 113 -8.60 4.61 1.16
CA TYR A 113 -10.03 4.86 1.39
C TYR A 113 -10.30 6.21 2.05
N GLN A 114 -9.47 6.63 3.00
CA GLN A 114 -9.61 7.92 3.67
C GLN A 114 -9.44 9.08 2.67
N ILE A 115 -8.48 8.96 1.75
CA ILE A 115 -8.29 9.92 0.64
C ILE A 115 -9.50 9.86 -0.31
N LYS A 116 -9.99 8.66 -0.67
CA LYS A 116 -11.21 8.52 -1.49
C LYS A 116 -12.44 9.19 -0.86
N VAL A 117 -12.59 9.12 0.46
CA VAL A 117 -13.66 9.83 1.17
C VAL A 117 -13.47 11.35 1.10
N ALA A 118 -12.23 11.84 1.17
CA ALA A 118 -11.93 13.28 1.14
C ALA A 118 -12.10 13.91 -0.25
N PHE A 119 -11.82 13.17 -1.33
CA PHE A 119 -11.79 13.69 -2.71
C PHE A 119 -12.89 13.14 -3.63
N GLY A 120 -13.66 12.15 -3.17
CA GLY A 120 -14.81 11.62 -3.90
C GLY A 120 -14.44 10.88 -5.19
N SER A 121 -15.30 11.02 -6.20
CA SER A 121 -15.19 10.35 -7.51
C SER A 121 -14.11 10.91 -8.43
N ASN A 122 -13.49 12.04 -8.08
CA ASN A 122 -12.51 12.73 -8.93
C ASN A 122 -11.13 12.04 -8.94
N ILE A 123 -11.01 10.89 -8.26
CA ILE A 123 -9.76 10.16 -8.13
C ILE A 123 -9.93 8.66 -8.36
N VAL A 124 -8.88 8.04 -8.90
CA VAL A 124 -8.73 6.58 -8.94
C VAL A 124 -7.72 6.15 -7.88
N PHE A 125 -8.13 5.23 -7.01
CA PHE A 125 -7.27 4.62 -6.01
C PHE A 125 -6.86 3.20 -6.43
N LEU A 126 -5.57 3.01 -6.69
CA LEU A 126 -4.94 1.70 -6.90
C LEU A 126 -4.20 1.26 -5.63
N ASN A 127 -4.47 0.03 -5.20
CA ASN A 127 -4.06 -0.51 -3.92
C ASN A 127 -2.76 -1.35 -3.99
N ASN A 128 -2.23 -1.76 -2.83
CA ASN A 128 -0.95 -2.47 -2.67
C ASN A 128 -1.05 -4.02 -2.72
N GLY A 129 -2.10 -4.54 -3.35
CA GLY A 129 -2.38 -5.97 -3.40
C GLY A 129 -3.87 -6.26 -3.61
N TYR A 130 -4.31 -7.46 -3.20
CA TYR A 130 -5.68 -7.89 -3.43
C TYR A 130 -6.73 -6.96 -2.79
N CYS A 131 -7.91 -6.88 -3.41
CA CYS A 131 -9.02 -6.08 -2.91
C CYS A 131 -9.45 -6.49 -1.49
N MET A 132 -9.43 -5.54 -0.56
CA MET A 132 -9.87 -5.71 0.84
C MET A 132 -11.26 -5.10 1.11
N GLY A 133 -11.99 -4.65 0.09
CA GLY A 133 -13.28 -3.95 0.23
C GLY A 133 -14.39 -4.76 0.92
N CYS A 134 -14.29 -6.10 0.91
CA CYS A 134 -15.24 -6.99 1.58
C CYS A 134 -14.84 -7.36 3.02
N GLY A 135 -13.69 -6.89 3.52
CA GLY A 135 -13.12 -7.35 4.79
C GLY A 135 -12.94 -8.87 4.79
N ASN A 136 -13.52 -9.55 5.79
CA ASN A 136 -13.45 -11.00 5.94
C ASN A 136 -14.51 -11.77 5.12
N LYS A 137 -15.43 -11.08 4.44
CA LYS A 137 -16.49 -11.75 3.64
C LYS A 137 -15.90 -12.31 2.34
N LYS A 138 -16.35 -13.49 1.91
CA LYS A 138 -15.92 -14.12 0.66
C LYS A 138 -16.23 -13.23 -0.54
N CYS A 139 -15.29 -13.13 -1.48
CA CYS A 139 -15.46 -12.34 -2.70
C CYS A 139 -16.47 -13.03 -3.63
N ASN A 140 -17.46 -12.27 -4.13
CA ASN A 140 -18.48 -12.76 -5.07
C ASN A 140 -17.88 -13.45 -6.31
N TYR A 141 -16.84 -12.85 -6.91
CA TYR A 141 -16.16 -13.46 -8.05
C TYR A 141 -15.53 -14.82 -7.74
N LYS A 142 -15.10 -15.05 -6.48
CA LYS A 142 -14.54 -16.33 -6.04
C LYS A 142 -15.59 -17.42 -5.79
N ILE A 143 -16.88 -17.08 -5.87
CA ILE A 143 -17.99 -18.04 -5.74
C ILE A 143 -18.84 -18.12 -7.01
N GLY A 144 -18.33 -17.61 -8.15
CA GLY A 144 -19.00 -17.71 -9.45
C GLY A 144 -19.97 -16.59 -9.77
N ASN A 145 -20.12 -15.57 -8.91
CA ASN A 145 -20.98 -14.43 -9.21
C ASN A 145 -20.28 -13.44 -10.16
N GLU A 146 -21.07 -12.79 -11.02
CA GLU A 146 -20.57 -11.85 -12.05
C GLU A 146 -20.38 -10.42 -11.54
N SER A 147 -20.95 -10.07 -10.38
CA SER A 147 -20.92 -8.72 -9.84
C SER A 147 -20.23 -8.61 -8.48
N CYS A 148 -19.57 -7.48 -8.25
CA CYS A 148 -18.96 -7.17 -6.96
C CYS A 148 -20.05 -6.93 -5.90
N LYS A 149 -19.92 -7.52 -4.71
CA LYS A 149 -20.81 -7.25 -3.57
C LYS A 149 -20.64 -5.84 -2.98
N ASN A 150 -19.46 -5.24 -3.15
CA ASN A 150 -19.12 -3.92 -2.61
C ASN A 150 -18.42 -3.09 -3.70
N PRO A 151 -19.12 -2.68 -4.78
CA PRO A 151 -18.51 -1.98 -5.91
C PRO A 151 -17.79 -0.70 -5.48
N GLU A 152 -18.38 0.08 -4.56
CA GLU A 152 -17.78 1.32 -4.04
C GLU A 152 -16.45 1.15 -3.32
N LYS A 153 -16.25 -0.03 -2.70
CA LYS A 153 -15.01 -0.39 -2.00
C LYS A 153 -14.13 -1.33 -2.82
N ARG A 154 -14.49 -1.61 -4.08
CA ARG A 154 -13.65 -2.42 -4.94
C ARG A 154 -12.41 -1.61 -5.28
N THR A 155 -11.25 -2.23 -5.10
CA THR A 155 -9.96 -1.67 -5.49
C THR A 155 -9.22 -2.68 -6.36
N TYR A 156 -8.34 -2.18 -7.21
CA TYR A 156 -7.43 -2.96 -8.04
C TYR A 156 -6.02 -2.74 -7.50
N SER A 157 -5.14 -3.76 -7.53
CA SER A 157 -3.74 -3.50 -7.20
C SER A 157 -3.07 -2.71 -8.32
N LEU A 158 -1.98 -2.01 -8.02
CA LEU A 158 -1.12 -1.42 -9.05
C LEU A 158 -0.73 -2.47 -10.11
N GLU A 159 -0.23 -3.63 -9.68
CA GLU A 159 0.16 -4.71 -10.60
C GLU A 159 -1.02 -5.25 -11.41
N ALA A 160 -2.23 -5.30 -10.84
CA ALA A 160 -3.40 -5.76 -11.56
C ALA A 160 -3.75 -4.88 -12.78
N THR A 161 -3.28 -3.64 -12.78
CA THR A 161 -3.47 -2.71 -13.92
C THR A 161 -2.32 -2.77 -14.93
N GLY A 162 -1.26 -3.54 -14.66
CA GLY A 162 -0.06 -3.63 -15.51
C GLY A 162 1.11 -2.76 -15.05
N ILE A 163 0.99 -2.02 -13.96
CA ILE A 163 2.10 -1.23 -13.41
C ILE A 163 3.21 -2.18 -12.92
N ASN A 164 4.43 -1.94 -13.36
CA ASN A 164 5.61 -2.59 -12.83
C ASN A 164 6.07 -1.86 -11.56
N VAL A 165 5.54 -2.31 -10.42
CA VAL A 165 5.79 -1.66 -9.12
C VAL A 165 7.27 -1.70 -8.73
N THR A 166 7.99 -2.79 -9.05
CA THR A 166 9.43 -2.90 -8.74
C THR A 166 10.22 -1.82 -9.47
N THR A 167 10.04 -1.69 -10.79
CA THR A 167 10.72 -0.67 -11.59
C THR A 167 10.29 0.74 -11.19
N THR A 168 8.98 0.97 -11.09
CA THR A 168 8.42 2.28 -10.70
C THR A 168 9.00 2.76 -9.38
N VAL A 169 9.05 1.90 -8.36
CA VAL A 169 9.52 2.29 -7.02
C VAL A 169 11.03 2.51 -6.99
N LYS A 170 11.78 1.71 -7.76
CA LYS A 170 13.23 1.89 -7.92
C LYS A 170 13.55 3.22 -8.59
N GLU A 171 12.91 3.53 -9.71
CA GLU A 171 13.19 4.74 -10.49
C GLU A 171 12.71 6.02 -9.79
N LEU A 172 11.53 5.98 -9.18
CA LEU A 172 10.89 7.20 -8.65
C LEU A 172 11.22 7.49 -7.18
N PHE A 173 11.53 6.46 -6.39
CA PHE A 173 11.82 6.58 -4.96
C PHE A 173 13.20 6.07 -4.55
N GLU A 174 13.99 5.49 -5.46
CA GLU A 174 15.30 4.90 -5.17
C GLU A 174 15.20 3.80 -4.09
N ILE A 175 14.12 3.02 -4.13
CA ILE A 175 13.87 1.90 -3.21
C ILE A 175 13.89 0.59 -3.98
N ASP A 176 14.85 -0.28 -3.68
CA ASP A 176 14.81 -1.67 -4.12
C ASP A 176 13.83 -2.48 -3.24
N LEU A 177 12.83 -3.08 -3.86
CA LEU A 177 11.88 -3.94 -3.15
C LEU A 177 12.54 -5.27 -2.76
N GLN A 178 12.41 -5.63 -1.48
CA GLN A 178 12.92 -6.90 -0.95
C GLN A 178 11.77 -7.90 -0.80
N TRP A 179 11.96 -9.10 -1.33
CA TRP A 179 10.93 -10.14 -1.37
C TRP A 179 11.30 -11.31 -0.47
N TYR A 180 10.38 -11.69 0.41
CA TYR A 180 10.53 -12.87 1.25
C TYR A 180 10.49 -14.15 0.42
N ASN A 181 11.39 -15.07 0.73
CA ASN A 181 11.33 -16.47 0.33
C ASN A 181 11.73 -17.37 1.52
N ASN A 182 11.72 -18.68 1.30
CA ASN A 182 12.03 -19.67 2.31
C ASN A 182 13.50 -19.67 2.79
N LYS A 183 14.41 -18.97 2.11
CA LYS A 183 15.85 -18.96 2.39
C LYS A 183 16.34 -17.66 3.03
N ASN A 184 15.65 -16.53 2.83
CA ASN A 184 16.17 -15.20 3.17
C ASN A 184 15.43 -14.50 4.32
N CYS A 185 14.60 -15.19 5.11
CA CYS A 185 13.68 -14.51 6.04
C CYS A 185 14.36 -13.66 7.14
N HIS A 186 15.63 -13.95 7.45
CA HIS A 186 16.46 -13.18 8.39
C HIS A 186 17.34 -12.11 7.71
N GLU A 187 17.42 -12.13 6.37
CA GLU A 187 18.25 -11.21 5.56
C GLU A 187 17.44 -9.98 5.10
N ILE A 188 16.11 -10.07 5.08
CA ILE A 188 15.23 -8.97 4.69
C ILE A 188 15.34 -7.82 5.70
N GLU A 189 15.81 -6.67 5.25
CA GLU A 189 15.99 -5.46 6.05
C GLU A 189 14.68 -4.72 6.26
N TYR A 190 13.76 -4.78 5.29
CA TYR A 190 12.47 -4.11 5.36
C TYR A 190 11.44 -4.73 4.42
N MET A 191 10.17 -4.44 4.69
CA MET A 191 9.10 -4.58 3.70
C MET A 191 8.64 -3.19 3.27
N CYS A 192 8.44 -3.00 1.97
CA CYS A 192 7.89 -1.78 1.40
C CYS A 192 6.65 -2.12 0.56
N LYS A 193 5.62 -1.30 0.65
CA LYS A 193 4.39 -1.40 -0.14
C LYS A 193 4.00 -0.05 -0.69
N VAL A 194 3.34 -0.03 -1.84
CA VAL A 194 2.99 1.21 -2.54
C VAL A 194 1.53 1.20 -2.99
N ILE A 195 0.90 2.36 -2.92
CA ILE A 195 -0.40 2.66 -3.52
C ILE A 195 -0.28 3.87 -4.45
N GLY A 196 -1.25 4.02 -5.35
CA GLY A 196 -1.34 5.19 -6.23
C GLY A 196 -2.72 5.84 -6.14
N ILE A 197 -2.72 7.17 -6.05
CA ILE A 197 -3.90 8.02 -6.21
C ILE A 197 -3.74 8.80 -7.50
N PHE A 198 -4.69 8.67 -8.42
CA PHE A 198 -4.65 9.29 -9.74
C PHE A 198 -5.78 10.31 -9.85
N CYS A 199 -5.50 11.46 -10.45
CA CYS A 199 -6.44 12.58 -10.56
C CYS A 199 -6.31 13.30 -11.92
N GLU A 200 -7.36 14.05 -12.27
CA GLU A 200 -7.49 14.71 -13.58
C GLU A 200 -6.63 15.97 -13.69
N ASP A 201 -6.44 16.69 -12.57
CA ASP A 201 -5.79 18.00 -12.57
C ASP A 201 -4.72 18.19 -11.46
N ARG A 202 -3.87 19.20 -11.65
CA ARG A 202 -2.79 19.55 -10.71
C ARG A 202 -3.29 20.15 -9.38
N PRO A 203 -4.33 21.00 -9.35
CA PRO A 203 -4.91 21.45 -8.08
C PRO A 203 -5.29 20.29 -7.15
N THR A 204 -6.05 19.32 -7.65
CA THR A 204 -6.43 18.10 -6.92
C THR A 204 -5.21 17.31 -6.47
N GLN A 205 -4.20 17.15 -7.34
CA GLN A 205 -2.93 16.51 -6.99
C GLN A 205 -2.23 17.20 -5.80
N ASN A 206 -2.17 18.53 -5.81
CA ASN A 206 -1.56 19.31 -4.74
C ASN A 206 -2.38 19.21 -3.44
N ASP A 207 -3.71 19.23 -3.52
CA ASP A 207 -4.58 19.10 -2.35
C ASP A 207 -4.46 17.73 -1.68
N ILE A 208 -4.33 16.65 -2.47
CA ILE A 208 -4.04 15.31 -1.95
C ILE A 208 -2.72 15.31 -1.18
N LEU A 209 -1.68 15.93 -1.74
CA LEU A 209 -0.36 16.03 -1.12
C LEU A 209 -0.42 16.83 0.20
N ASN A 210 -1.03 18.02 0.16
CA ASN A 210 -1.14 18.94 1.29
C ASN A 210 -1.99 18.36 2.44
N SER A 211 -2.97 17.52 2.12
CA SER A 211 -3.84 16.87 3.11
C SER A 211 -3.27 15.56 3.66
N MET A 212 -2.08 15.11 3.23
CA MET A 212 -1.54 13.79 3.57
C MET A 212 -1.46 13.54 5.08
N ILE A 213 -0.85 14.48 5.82
CA ILE A 213 -0.71 14.36 7.28
C ILE A 213 -2.08 14.37 7.98
N CYS A 214 -3.02 15.19 7.51
CA CYS A 214 -4.39 15.22 8.01
C CYS A 214 -5.09 13.88 7.81
N ASN A 215 -4.94 13.27 6.62
CA ASN A 215 -5.53 11.96 6.32
C ASN A 215 -4.88 10.83 7.13
N LEU A 216 -3.55 10.88 7.35
CA LEU A 216 -2.86 9.95 8.25
C LEU A 216 -3.37 10.08 9.70
N ASN A 217 -3.55 11.30 10.20
CA ASN A 217 -4.04 11.53 11.56
C ASN A 217 -5.49 11.06 11.78
N LYS A 218 -6.30 10.98 10.72
CA LYS A 218 -7.69 10.45 10.78
C LYS A 218 -7.79 8.93 10.79
N LEU A 219 -6.67 8.20 10.59
CA LEU A 219 -6.72 6.75 10.50
C LEU A 219 -7.04 6.12 11.86
N PRO A 220 -7.82 5.01 11.90
CA PRO A 220 -8.10 4.29 13.15
C PRO A 220 -6.88 3.70 13.85
N SER A 221 -5.74 3.60 13.17
CA SER A 221 -4.45 3.15 13.75
C SER A 221 -3.65 4.31 14.37
N THR A 222 -4.12 5.54 14.27
CA THR A 222 -3.46 6.72 14.81
C THR A 222 -3.90 6.93 16.25
N LYS A 223 -3.01 6.57 17.19
CA LYS A 223 -3.13 6.95 18.60
C LYS A 223 -2.36 8.23 18.93
N PHE A 224 -1.23 8.43 18.24
CA PHE A 224 -0.35 9.57 18.40
C PHE A 224 -0.39 10.38 17.11
N HIS A 225 -0.90 11.60 17.15
CA HIS A 225 -1.02 12.45 15.97
C HIS A 225 0.34 12.97 15.54
N ILE A 226 0.66 12.83 14.25
CA ILE A 226 1.87 13.44 13.68
C ILE A 226 1.89 14.93 14.00
N ASN A 227 3.07 15.44 14.40
CA ASN A 227 3.33 16.80 14.89
C ASN A 227 2.79 17.11 16.30
N SER A 228 2.41 16.10 17.09
CA SER A 228 2.14 16.28 18.52
C SER A 228 3.36 15.91 19.38
N HIS A 229 3.46 16.51 20.57
CA HIS A 229 4.52 16.18 21.53
C HIS A 229 4.54 14.68 21.90
N ASP A 230 3.37 14.08 22.13
CA ASP A 230 3.26 12.65 22.44
C ASP A 230 3.75 11.75 21.31
N PHE A 231 3.57 12.19 20.05
CA PHE A 231 4.10 11.49 18.89
C PHE A 231 5.62 11.49 18.88
N ASP A 232 6.25 12.65 19.09
CA ASP A 232 7.71 12.79 19.09
C ASP A 232 8.34 11.92 20.19
N VAL A 233 7.82 12.03 21.42
CA VAL A 233 8.29 11.21 22.56
C VAL A 233 8.14 9.72 22.28
N ARG A 234 7.00 9.30 21.72
CA ARG A 234 6.76 7.88 21.43
C ARG A 234 7.64 7.39 20.29
N LEU A 235 7.80 8.18 19.23
CA LEU A 235 8.63 7.85 18.08
C LEU A 235 10.09 7.68 18.51
N ASP A 236 10.64 8.62 19.28
CA ASP A 236 12.00 8.53 19.81
C ASP A 236 12.20 7.27 20.64
N GLY A 237 11.24 6.93 21.50
CA GLY A 237 11.27 5.68 22.25
C GLY A 237 11.30 4.43 21.34
N LEU A 238 10.54 4.43 20.24
CA LEU A 238 10.51 3.31 19.29
C LEU A 238 11.79 3.21 18.47
N LEU A 239 12.31 4.33 17.96
CA LEU A 239 13.50 4.37 17.10
C LEU A 239 14.77 4.03 17.88
N ASN A 240 14.86 4.45 19.15
CA ASN A 240 16.00 4.20 20.02
C ASN A 240 15.88 2.89 20.83
N SER A 241 14.73 2.22 20.79
CA SER A 241 14.60 0.92 21.45
C SER A 241 15.55 -0.10 20.81
N LYS A 242 16.57 -0.52 21.58
CA LYS A 242 17.35 -1.72 21.28
C LYS A 242 16.43 -2.92 21.51
N LYS A 243 15.64 -3.30 20.52
CA LYS A 243 14.84 -4.54 20.59
C LYS A 243 15.69 -5.75 20.24
#